data_AF-A0A2L0BX89-F1
#
_entry.id   AF-A0A2L0BX89-F1
#
_cell.length_a   1.000
_cell.length_b   1.000
_cell.length_c   1.000
_cell.angle_alpha   90.00
_cell.angle_beta   90.00
_cell.angle_gamma   90.00
#
_symmetry.space_group_name_H-M   'P 1'
#
loop_
_entity.id
_entity.type
_entity.pdbx_description
1 polymer ?
#
loop_
_entity_poly.entity_id
_entity_poly.type
_entity_poly.pdbx_seq_one_letter_code
_entity_poly.pdbx_strand_id
1 'polypeptide(L)'
;VSLKTFFFPIIIGIMVWFWRRVHLLTRTPALLEYMLMGLGGTLAFLDLPIEFLTLWFDMPYMLLLSDIRQGIYYAMLLSFWLVFAGEHLLIQDNGEKNTLKLYWKHLSTIAVGCLSLLIFDLCERGIQLVNPFYSIWVTPIGSNLALSFIILAGISATIYFFFLCYMIARVFKNIRVKRSVLPSMSQARRLHYEGIIYRFNFLMLATLICAAVTVISFMLSQVAEGENKWDENMDLEISSALH
;
A
#
# COMPACT_ATOMS: atom_id res chain seq x y z
N VAL A 1 13.76 15.72 -0.42
CA VAL A 1 14.19 15.56 1.01
C VAL A 1 13.43 16.48 1.96
N SER A 2 13.22 17.76 1.64
CA SER A 2 12.50 18.70 2.50
C SER A 2 11.07 18.26 2.84
N LEU A 3 10.32 17.74 1.86
CA LEU A 3 8.96 17.19 2.08
C LEU A 3 8.96 16.04 3.10
N LYS A 4 9.82 15.03 2.90
CA LYS A 4 9.99 13.90 3.84
C LYS A 4 10.28 14.38 5.26
N THR A 5 11.18 15.35 5.41
CA THR A 5 11.58 15.92 6.70
C THR A 5 10.44 16.65 7.40
N PHE A 6 9.56 17.30 6.64
CA PHE A 6 8.39 17.99 7.16
C PHE A 6 7.28 17.01 7.58
N PHE A 7 6.99 16.00 6.74
CA PHE A 7 5.90 15.05 7.00
C PHE A 7 6.24 14.00 8.05
N PHE A 8 7.50 13.57 8.15
CA PHE A 8 7.95 12.57 9.12
C PHE A 8 7.51 12.87 10.57
N PRO A 9 7.85 14.03 11.17
CA PRO A 9 7.44 14.34 12.55
C PRO A 9 5.92 14.49 12.70
N ILE A 10 5.22 14.94 11.66
CA ILE A 10 3.76 15.05 11.65
C ILE A 10 3.12 13.66 11.72
N ILE A 11 3.60 12.70 10.91
CA ILE A 11 3.11 11.33 10.91
C ILE A 11 3.35 10.67 12.27
N ILE A 12 4.56 10.81 12.82
CA ILE A 12 4.88 10.29 14.16
C ILE A 12 3.95 10.89 15.22
N GLY A 13 3.72 12.21 15.18
CA GLY A 13 2.79 12.89 16.09
C GLY A 13 1.37 12.34 16.02
N ILE A 14 0.84 12.15 14.80
CA ILE A 14 -0.50 11.58 14.57
C ILE A 14 -0.56 10.13 15.05
N MET A 15 0.45 9.32 14.79
CA MET A 15 0.52 7.93 15.25
C MET A 15 0.52 7.82 16.78
N VAL A 16 1.37 8.61 17.46
CA VAL A 16 1.42 8.64 18.93
C VAL A 16 0.07 9.09 19.49
N TRP A 17 -0.53 10.12 18.90
CA TRP A 17 -1.86 10.59 19.30
C TRP A 17 -2.93 9.50 19.11
N PHE A 18 -2.95 8.85 17.95
CA PHE A 18 -3.91 7.80 17.62
C PHE A 18 -3.77 6.62 18.58
N TRP A 19 -2.54 6.16 18.83
CA TRP A 19 -2.27 5.03 19.72
C TRP A 19 -2.65 5.33 21.17
N ARG A 20 -2.35 6.54 21.64
CA ARG A 20 -2.79 7.01 22.96
C ARG A 20 -4.31 7.02 23.06
N ARG A 21 -5.01 7.48 22.02
CA ARG A 21 -6.48 7.50 22.00
C ARG A 21 -7.06 6.08 22.04
N VAL A 22 -6.48 5.14 21.30
CA VAL A 22 -6.90 3.73 21.32
C VAL A 22 -6.76 3.12 22.72
N HIS A 23 -5.64 3.36 23.40
CA HIS A 23 -5.40 2.84 24.75
C HIS A 23 -6.24 3.46 25.86
N LEU A 24 -6.86 4.63 25.62
CA LEU A 24 -7.81 5.22 26.57
C LEU A 24 -9.17 4.50 26.58
N LEU A 25 -9.46 3.67 25.58
CA LEU A 25 -10.69 2.89 25.56
C LEU A 25 -10.52 1.64 26.44
N THR A 26 -11.60 1.23 27.11
CA THR A 26 -11.64 0.05 28.00
C THR A 26 -11.61 -1.29 27.25
N ARG A 27 -11.54 -1.29 25.92
CA ARG A 27 -11.55 -2.49 25.06
C ARG A 27 -10.14 -2.80 24.55
N THR A 28 -9.90 -4.06 24.19
CA THR A 28 -8.69 -4.44 23.45
C THR A 28 -8.70 -3.82 22.05
N PRO A 29 -7.56 -3.32 21.53
CA PRO A 29 -7.50 -2.74 20.20
C PRO A 29 -7.97 -3.71 19.11
N ALA A 30 -8.70 -3.20 18.12
CA ALA A 30 -9.20 -3.99 17.00
C ALA A 30 -8.10 -4.30 15.99
N LEU A 31 -8.28 -5.36 15.18
CA LEU A 31 -7.30 -5.72 14.15
C LEU A 31 -7.02 -4.56 13.18
N LEU A 32 -8.05 -3.81 12.78
CA LEU A 32 -7.89 -2.62 11.93
C LEU A 32 -7.05 -1.51 12.57
N GLU A 33 -7.12 -1.34 13.89
CA GLU A 33 -6.32 -0.34 14.60
C GLU A 33 -4.84 -0.74 14.59
N TYR A 34 -4.51 -2.03 14.74
CA TYR A 34 -3.16 -2.55 14.57
C TYR A 34 -2.65 -2.40 13.14
N MET A 35 -3.49 -2.71 12.14
CA MET A 35 -3.11 -2.57 10.73
C MET A 35 -2.87 -1.10 10.34
N LEU A 36 -3.67 -0.17 10.86
CA LEU A 36 -3.46 1.28 10.68
C LEU A 36 -2.15 1.75 11.33
N MET A 37 -1.81 1.25 12.52
CA MET A 37 -0.50 1.52 13.12
C MET A 37 0.66 0.97 12.29
N GLY A 38 0.51 -0.24 11.76
CA GLY A 38 1.50 -0.84 10.87
C GLY A 38 1.70 -0.01 9.61
N LEU A 39 0.60 0.42 8.97
CA LEU A 39 0.63 1.26 7.78
C LEU A 39 1.24 2.65 8.05
N GLY A 40 0.88 3.28 9.17
CA GLY A 40 1.50 4.54 9.60
C GLY A 40 3.00 4.36 9.88
N GLY A 41 3.39 3.23 10.48
CA GLY A 41 4.78 2.92 10.78
C GLY A 41 5.62 2.72 9.52
N THR A 42 5.09 2.02 8.50
CA THR A 42 5.80 1.86 7.23
C THR A 42 5.84 3.15 6.41
N LEU A 43 4.80 4.00 6.50
CA LEU A 43 4.83 5.34 5.91
C LEU A 43 5.87 6.23 6.59
N ALA A 44 5.92 6.24 7.93
CA ALA A 44 6.95 6.95 8.68
C ALA A 44 8.35 6.41 8.34
N PHE A 45 8.49 5.09 8.16
CA PHE A 45 9.74 4.48 7.71
C PHE A 45 10.12 4.90 6.28
N LEU A 46 9.16 5.17 5.39
CA LEU A 46 9.38 5.67 4.03
C LEU A 46 9.75 7.17 3.98
N ASP A 47 9.20 7.96 4.91
CA ASP A 47 9.46 9.39 5.04
C ASP A 47 10.65 9.74 5.94
N LEU A 48 11.29 8.75 6.56
CA LEU A 48 12.50 8.97 7.35
C LEU A 48 13.60 9.62 6.46
N PRO A 49 14.12 10.80 6.79
CA PRO A 49 15.04 11.54 5.91
C PRO A 49 16.48 11.01 6.01
N ILE A 50 16.67 9.72 5.73
CA ILE A 50 17.97 9.02 5.71
C ILE A 50 18.89 9.64 4.66
N GLU A 51 18.32 10.22 3.61
CA GLU A 51 19.03 10.86 2.52
C GLU A 51 19.94 12.01 2.99
N PHE A 52 19.69 12.64 4.14
CA PHE A 52 20.65 13.62 4.67
C PHE A 52 22.00 13.03 5.07
N LEU A 53 22.03 11.75 5.43
CA LEU A 53 23.28 11.07 5.78
C LEU A 53 24.22 10.95 4.58
N THR A 54 23.69 10.98 3.35
CA THR A 54 24.52 10.91 2.14
C THR A 54 25.37 12.16 1.92
N LEU A 55 25.03 13.28 2.57
CA LEU A 55 25.87 14.49 2.55
C LEU A 55 27.18 14.31 3.32
N TRP A 56 27.21 13.37 4.27
CA TRP A 56 28.33 13.13 5.18
C TRP A 56 29.05 11.82 4.90
N PHE A 57 28.33 10.83 4.36
CA PHE A 57 28.83 9.50 4.09
C PHE A 57 28.45 9.04 2.69
N ASP A 58 29.41 8.46 1.96
CA ASP A 58 29.11 7.79 0.69
C ASP A 58 28.30 6.51 0.96
N MET A 59 27.02 6.53 0.57
CA MET A 59 26.09 5.42 0.75
C MET A 59 25.61 4.87 -0.60
N PRO A 60 26.38 4.00 -1.27
CA PRO A 60 26.02 3.46 -2.59
C PRO A 60 24.74 2.62 -2.58
N TYR A 61 24.33 2.10 -1.41
CA TYR A 61 23.13 1.27 -1.23
C TYR A 61 21.81 2.04 -1.10
N MET A 62 21.82 3.37 -1.24
CA MET A 62 20.63 4.21 -1.01
C MET A 62 19.47 3.91 -1.95
N LEU A 63 19.74 3.59 -3.22
CA LEU A 63 18.69 3.18 -4.16
C LEU A 63 17.99 1.91 -3.70
N LEU A 64 18.76 0.85 -3.43
CA LEU A 64 18.25 -0.42 -2.94
C LEU A 64 17.47 -0.26 -1.62
N LEU A 65 17.98 0.55 -0.69
CA LEU A 65 17.30 0.84 0.56
C LEU A 65 15.95 1.56 0.32
N SER A 66 15.90 2.51 -0.61
CA SER A 66 14.67 3.20 -0.99
C SER A 66 13.64 2.23 -1.58
N ASP A 67 14.06 1.33 -2.47
CA ASP A 67 13.15 0.34 -3.06
C ASP A 67 12.59 -0.61 -2.00
N ILE A 68 13.44 -1.08 -1.08
CA ILE A 68 13.01 -1.94 0.03
C ILE A 68 11.99 -1.22 0.91
N ARG A 69 12.22 0.06 1.24
CA ARG A 69 11.28 0.87 2.04
C ARG A 69 9.94 1.02 1.34
N GLN A 70 9.94 1.31 0.03
CA GLN A 70 8.73 1.40 -0.79
C GLN A 70 8.01 0.06 -0.89
N GLY A 71 8.74 -1.03 -1.13
CA GLY A 71 8.19 -2.39 -1.18
C GLY A 71 7.50 -2.80 0.13
N ILE A 72 8.11 -2.49 1.28
CA ILE A 72 7.51 -2.74 2.61
C ILE A 72 6.22 -1.92 2.79
N TYR A 73 6.22 -0.64 2.39
CA TYR A 73 5.03 0.20 2.45
C TYR A 73 3.90 -0.36 1.58
N TYR A 74 4.17 -0.70 0.32
CA TYR A 74 3.16 -1.27 -0.57
C TYR A 74 2.64 -2.62 -0.07
N ALA A 75 3.51 -3.50 0.45
CA ALA A 75 3.09 -4.77 1.05
C ALA A 75 2.10 -4.55 2.19
N MET A 76 2.37 -3.58 3.08
CA MET A 76 1.47 -3.23 4.19
C MET A 76 0.18 -2.57 3.71
N LEU A 77 0.23 -1.71 2.70
CA LEU A 77 -0.96 -1.08 2.10
C LEU A 77 -1.89 -2.12 1.47
N LEU A 78 -1.36 -3.04 0.67
CA LEU A 78 -2.12 -4.13 0.05
C LEU A 78 -2.71 -5.07 1.11
N SER A 79 -1.94 -5.36 2.16
CA SER A 79 -2.40 -6.15 3.31
C SER A 79 -3.53 -5.45 4.07
N PHE A 80 -3.40 -4.13 4.30
CA PHE A 80 -4.42 -3.31 4.93
C PHE A 80 -5.74 -3.37 4.16
N TRP A 81 -5.72 -3.19 2.84
CA TRP A 81 -6.93 -3.23 2.01
C TRP A 81 -7.65 -4.56 2.06
N LEU A 82 -6.89 -5.65 2.05
CA LEU A 82 -7.45 -6.99 2.11
C LEU A 82 -8.11 -7.26 3.46
N VAL A 83 -7.41 -6.95 4.55
CA VAL A 83 -7.96 -7.11 5.91
C VAL A 83 -9.14 -6.15 6.12
N PHE A 84 -9.08 -4.92 5.62
CA PHE A 84 -10.16 -3.94 5.69
C PHE A 84 -11.43 -4.43 4.99
N ALA A 85 -11.32 -4.93 3.76
CA ALA A 85 -12.44 -5.53 3.04
C ALA A 85 -12.98 -6.78 3.75
N GLY A 86 -12.08 -7.58 4.33
CA GLY A 86 -12.42 -8.80 5.06
C GLY A 86 -13.20 -8.55 6.34
N GLU A 87 -12.76 -7.61 7.17
CA GLU A 87 -13.42 -7.26 8.42
C GLU A 87 -14.86 -6.79 8.15
N HIS A 88 -15.04 -5.93 7.15
CA HIS A 88 -16.37 -5.42 6.79
C HIS A 88 -17.30 -6.48 6.18
N LEU A 89 -16.75 -7.59 5.66
CA LEU A 89 -17.50 -8.76 5.25
C LEU A 89 -17.90 -9.64 6.45
N LEU A 90 -16.97 -9.90 7.37
CA LEU A 90 -17.15 -10.82 8.51
C LEU A 90 -17.96 -10.26 9.67
N ILE A 91 -17.95 -8.93 9.88
CA ILE A 91 -18.83 -8.23 10.84
C ILE A 91 -20.32 -8.59 10.59
N GLN A 92 -20.66 -9.15 9.43
CA GLN A 92 -22.01 -9.53 9.07
C GLN A 92 -22.35 -11.01 9.30
N ASP A 93 -21.36 -11.91 9.34
CA ASP A 93 -21.59 -13.37 9.28
C ASP A 93 -21.23 -14.12 10.58
N ASN A 94 -20.32 -13.63 11.44
CA ASN A 94 -20.09 -14.22 12.78
C ASN A 94 -19.34 -13.26 13.72
N GLY A 95 -19.74 -13.22 15.01
CA GLY A 95 -19.16 -12.37 16.04
C GLY A 95 -17.83 -12.86 16.65
N GLU A 96 -17.08 -13.70 15.94
CA GLU A 96 -15.79 -14.22 16.43
C GLU A 96 -14.68 -13.17 16.30
N LYS A 97 -13.70 -13.22 17.20
CA LYS A 97 -12.56 -12.31 17.18
C LYS A 97 -11.70 -12.63 15.95
N ASN A 98 -11.66 -11.71 15.00
CA ASN A 98 -10.85 -11.87 13.81
C ASN A 98 -9.36 -11.88 14.14
N THR A 99 -8.67 -12.90 13.65
CA THR A 99 -7.21 -13.03 13.77
C THR A 99 -6.59 -13.02 12.39
N LEU A 100 -5.35 -12.53 12.27
CA LEU A 100 -4.59 -12.56 11.01
C LEU A 100 -4.49 -13.95 10.39
N LYS A 101 -4.61 -15.02 11.20
CA LYS A 101 -4.61 -16.41 10.73
C LYS A 101 -5.71 -16.70 9.73
N LEU A 102 -6.88 -16.05 9.85
CA LEU A 102 -8.00 -16.24 8.93
C LEU A 102 -7.66 -15.72 7.52
N TYR A 103 -6.81 -14.68 7.43
CA TYR A 103 -6.39 -14.07 6.17
C TYR A 103 -5.07 -14.61 5.64
N TRP A 104 -4.44 -15.56 6.33
CA TRP A 104 -3.07 -16.02 6.03
C TRP A 104 -2.88 -16.48 4.58
N LYS A 105 -3.86 -17.21 4.02
CA LYS A 105 -3.80 -17.68 2.62
C LYS A 105 -3.78 -16.55 1.59
N HIS A 106 -4.41 -15.43 1.91
CA HIS A 106 -4.45 -14.29 1.00
C HIS A 106 -3.26 -13.35 1.22
N LEU A 107 -2.84 -13.19 2.48
CA LEU A 107 -1.61 -12.49 2.84
C LEU A 107 -0.37 -13.20 2.27
N SER A 108 -0.36 -14.54 2.19
CA SER A 108 0.74 -15.26 1.56
C SER A 108 0.90 -14.94 0.09
N THR A 109 -0.18 -14.63 -0.65
CA THR A 109 -0.09 -14.22 -2.06
C THR A 109 0.65 -12.88 -2.18
N ILE A 110 0.34 -11.91 -1.32
CA ILE A 110 1.06 -10.62 -1.28
C ILE A 110 2.52 -10.86 -0.91
N ALA A 111 2.78 -11.64 0.14
CA ALA A 111 4.13 -11.91 0.61
C ALA A 111 5.00 -12.59 -0.47
N VAL A 112 4.46 -13.56 -1.21
CA VAL A 112 5.17 -14.21 -2.32
C VAL A 112 5.49 -13.21 -3.44
N GLY A 113 4.55 -12.35 -3.80
CA GLY A 113 4.78 -11.30 -4.80
C GLY A 113 5.87 -10.32 -4.40
N CYS A 114 5.76 -9.76 -3.19
CA CYS A 114 6.75 -8.82 -2.65
C CYS A 114 8.12 -9.47 -2.46
N LEU A 115 8.18 -10.73 -2.00
CA LEU A 115 9.44 -11.45 -1.86
C LEU A 115 10.09 -11.71 -3.22
N SER A 116 9.30 -12.01 -4.25
CA SER A 116 9.81 -12.22 -5.61
C SER A 116 10.45 -10.94 -6.16
N LEU A 117 9.79 -9.80 -5.99
CA LEU A 117 10.35 -8.49 -6.39
C LEU A 117 11.57 -8.12 -5.56
N LEU A 118 11.56 -8.39 -4.24
CA LEU A 118 12.71 -8.14 -3.38
C LEU A 118 13.93 -8.94 -3.81
N ILE A 119 13.76 -10.23 -4.14
CA ILE A 119 14.86 -11.07 -4.65
C ILE A 119 15.37 -10.52 -5.98
N PHE A 120 14.47 -10.11 -6.87
CA PHE A 120 14.84 -9.47 -8.13
C PHE A 120 15.69 -8.19 -7.90
N ASP A 121 15.24 -7.28 -7.03
CA ASP A 121 15.96 -6.05 -6.71
C ASP A 121 17.33 -6.33 -6.07
N LEU A 122 17.42 -7.34 -5.19
CA LEU A 122 18.71 -7.76 -4.59
C LEU A 122 19.65 -8.37 -5.64
N CYS A 123 19.13 -9.13 -6.60
CA CYS A 123 19.93 -9.70 -7.68
C CYS A 123 20.38 -8.65 -8.70
N GLU A 124 19.60 -7.61 -8.97
CA GLU A 124 19.96 -6.54 -9.89
C GLU A 124 20.74 -5.42 -9.19
N ARG A 125 20.07 -4.66 -8.32
CA ARG A 125 20.63 -3.48 -7.65
C ARG A 125 21.60 -3.84 -6.53
N GLY A 126 21.43 -5.00 -5.88
CA GLY A 126 22.36 -5.47 -4.85
C GLY A 126 23.76 -5.82 -5.41
N ILE A 127 23.83 -6.45 -6.58
CA ILE A 127 25.11 -6.76 -7.24
C ILE A 127 25.75 -5.50 -7.83
N GLN A 128 24.94 -4.53 -8.26
CA GLN A 128 25.42 -3.22 -8.74
C GLN A 128 26.23 -2.43 -7.70
N LEU A 129 26.09 -2.74 -6.41
CA LEU A 129 26.91 -2.15 -5.34
C LEU A 129 28.39 -2.53 -5.43
N VAL A 130 28.68 -3.72 -5.96
CA VAL A 130 30.06 -4.20 -6.15
C VAL A 130 30.53 -3.93 -7.58
N ASN A 131 29.64 -4.10 -8.56
CA ASN A 131 29.94 -3.87 -9.96
C ASN A 131 28.85 -2.98 -10.61
N PRO A 132 29.09 -1.67 -10.75
CA PRO A 132 28.11 -0.74 -11.33
C PRO A 132 27.70 -1.07 -12.78
N PHE A 133 28.52 -1.83 -13.51
CA PHE A 133 28.24 -2.26 -14.89
C PHE A 133 27.53 -3.62 -14.95
N TYR A 134 27.22 -4.22 -13.81
CA TYR A 134 26.46 -5.46 -13.77
C TYR A 134 25.01 -5.22 -14.21
N SER A 135 24.53 -6.10 -15.09
CA SER A 135 23.14 -6.17 -15.48
C SER A 135 22.74 -7.63 -15.58
N ILE A 136 21.70 -8.01 -14.85
CA ILE A 136 21.15 -9.38 -14.83
C ILE A 136 20.70 -9.82 -16.24
N TRP A 137 20.34 -8.84 -17.08
CA TRP A 137 19.82 -9.01 -18.43
C TRP A 137 20.86 -9.43 -19.48
N VAL A 138 22.16 -9.34 -19.15
CA VAL A 138 23.23 -9.66 -20.09
C VAL A 138 23.46 -11.17 -20.20
N THR A 139 23.20 -11.91 -19.13
CA THR A 139 23.43 -13.37 -19.11
C THR A 139 22.12 -14.11 -19.36
N PRO A 140 22.10 -15.19 -20.17
CA PRO A 140 20.87 -15.92 -20.47
C PRO A 140 20.24 -16.55 -19.22
N ILE A 141 21.06 -17.01 -18.28
CA ILE A 141 20.60 -17.58 -17.01
C ILE A 141 20.01 -16.48 -16.12
N GLY A 142 20.68 -15.33 -16.01
CA GLY A 142 20.20 -14.17 -15.25
C GLY A 142 18.87 -13.64 -15.78
N SER A 143 18.77 -13.41 -17.09
CA SER A 143 17.53 -12.93 -17.73
C SER A 143 16.34 -13.85 -17.51
N ASN A 144 16.52 -15.17 -17.64
CA ASN A 144 15.45 -16.14 -17.40
C ASN A 144 14.99 -16.14 -15.92
N LEU A 145 15.93 -16.01 -14.99
CA LEU A 145 15.66 -15.92 -13.55
C LEU A 145 14.94 -14.60 -13.20
N ALA A 146 15.41 -13.47 -13.73
CA ALA A 146 14.78 -12.16 -13.59
C ALA A 146 13.33 -12.17 -14.09
N LEU A 147 13.12 -12.64 -15.33
CA LEU A 147 11.79 -12.77 -15.91
C LEU A 147 10.89 -13.68 -15.07
N SER A 148 11.42 -14.78 -14.52
CA SER A 148 10.65 -15.68 -13.67
C SER A 148 10.12 -14.99 -12.41
N PHE A 149 10.94 -14.18 -11.74
CA PHE A 149 10.50 -13.40 -10.57
C PHE A 149 9.48 -12.33 -10.91
N ILE A 150 9.69 -11.61 -12.02
CA ILE A 150 8.75 -10.59 -12.50
C ILE A 150 7.40 -11.22 -12.87
N ILE A 151 7.40 -12.35 -13.59
CA ILE A 151 6.18 -13.08 -13.96
C ILE A 151 5.47 -13.60 -12.70
N LEU A 152 6.20 -14.17 -11.74
CA LEU A 152 5.63 -14.65 -10.49
C LEU A 152 4.98 -13.51 -9.69
N ALA A 153 5.64 -12.36 -9.61
CA ALA A 153 5.08 -11.16 -8.99
C ALA A 153 3.82 -10.68 -9.74
N GLY A 154 3.84 -10.63 -11.08
CA GLY A 154 2.70 -10.25 -11.90
C GLY A 154 1.48 -11.17 -11.73
N ILE A 155 1.69 -12.49 -11.68
CA ILE A 155 0.63 -13.46 -11.41
C ILE A 155 0.06 -13.24 -10.01
N SER A 156 0.91 -13.05 -9.00
CA SER A 156 0.47 -12.81 -7.62
C SER A 156 -0.35 -11.53 -7.48
N ALA A 157 0.06 -10.44 -8.15
CA ALA A 157 -0.66 -9.17 -8.18
C ALA A 157 -2.02 -9.32 -8.87
N THR A 158 -2.07 -10.08 -9.97
CA THR A 158 -3.32 -10.36 -10.70
C THR A 158 -4.31 -11.13 -9.84
N ILE A 159 -3.86 -12.21 -9.18
CA ILE A 159 -4.69 -13.00 -8.26
C ILE A 159 -5.20 -12.13 -7.12
N TYR A 160 -4.33 -11.31 -6.52
CA TYR A 160 -4.69 -10.37 -5.48
C TYR A 160 -5.77 -9.38 -5.95
N PHE A 161 -5.61 -8.78 -7.13
CA PHE A 161 -6.55 -7.80 -7.66
C PHE A 161 -7.94 -8.39 -7.88
N PHE A 162 -8.04 -9.55 -8.55
CA PHE A 162 -9.34 -10.22 -8.74
C PHE A 162 -10.00 -10.58 -7.40
N PHE A 163 -9.21 -11.06 -6.44
CA PHE A 163 -9.71 -11.39 -5.11
C PHE A 163 -10.21 -10.16 -4.36
N LEU A 164 -9.47 -9.05 -4.37
CA LEU A 164 -9.88 -7.79 -3.75
C LEU A 164 -11.17 -7.26 -4.38
N CYS A 165 -11.26 -7.26 -5.71
CA CYS A 165 -12.47 -6.87 -6.45
C CYS A 165 -13.68 -7.74 -6.05
N TYR A 166 -13.50 -9.05 -5.95
CA TYR A 166 -14.53 -9.97 -5.50
C TYR A 166 -15.00 -9.65 -4.08
N MET A 167 -14.08 -9.42 -3.14
CA MET A 167 -14.41 -9.08 -1.76
C MET A 167 -15.18 -7.77 -1.67
N ILE A 168 -14.71 -6.72 -2.35
CA ILE A 168 -15.36 -5.41 -2.39
C ILE A 168 -16.78 -5.55 -2.98
N ALA A 169 -16.93 -6.28 -4.09
CA ALA A 169 -18.24 -6.55 -4.69
C ALA A 169 -19.18 -7.28 -3.73
N ARG A 170 -18.68 -8.24 -2.93
CA ARG A 170 -19.47 -8.91 -1.89
C ARG A 170 -19.87 -7.96 -0.77
N VAL A 171 -18.96 -7.12 -0.29
CA VAL A 171 -19.26 -6.13 0.75
C VAL A 171 -20.36 -5.18 0.26
N PHE A 172 -20.28 -4.67 -0.96
CA PHE A 172 -21.34 -3.84 -1.54
C PHE A 172 -22.68 -4.58 -1.67
N LYS A 173 -22.67 -5.84 -2.14
CA LYS A 173 -23.90 -6.66 -2.20
C LYS A 173 -24.53 -6.82 -0.82
N ASN A 174 -23.72 -7.15 0.19
CA ASN A 174 -24.23 -7.34 1.55
C ASN A 174 -24.74 -6.03 2.18
N ILE A 175 -24.04 -4.90 1.96
CA ILE A 175 -24.51 -3.57 2.39
C ILE A 175 -25.86 -3.27 1.74
N ARG A 176 -26.04 -3.57 0.45
CA ARG A 176 -27.32 -3.37 -0.25
C ARG A 176 -28.44 -4.19 0.37
N VAL A 177 -28.19 -5.45 0.70
CA VAL A 177 -29.16 -6.32 1.39
C VAL A 177 -29.44 -5.83 2.81
N LYS A 178 -28.42 -5.47 3.60
CA LYS A 178 -28.64 -4.94 4.96
C LYS A 178 -29.38 -3.61 4.96
N ARG A 179 -29.23 -2.79 3.92
CA ARG A 179 -29.95 -1.52 3.76
C ARG A 179 -31.45 -1.68 3.60
N SER A 180 -31.93 -2.79 3.04
CA SER A 180 -33.38 -3.04 2.94
C SER A 180 -34.03 -3.47 4.27
N VAL A 181 -33.26 -4.08 5.18
CA VAL A 181 -33.74 -4.50 6.51
C VAL A 181 -33.41 -3.52 7.64
N LEU A 182 -32.62 -2.47 7.36
CA LEU A 182 -32.30 -1.41 8.32
C LEU A 182 -33.54 -0.69 8.92
N PRO A 183 -34.63 -0.42 8.18
CA PRO A 183 -35.82 0.25 8.72
C PRO A 183 -36.57 -0.54 9.79
N SER A 184 -36.44 -1.88 9.82
CA SER A 184 -37.12 -2.74 10.79
C SER A 184 -36.30 -2.99 12.07
N MET A 185 -35.11 -2.39 12.19
CA MET A 185 -34.24 -2.53 13.37
C MET A 185 -34.48 -1.43 14.41
N SER A 186 -34.11 -1.71 15.66
CA SER A 186 -34.11 -0.70 16.72
C SER A 186 -33.18 0.48 16.38
N GLN A 187 -33.55 1.69 16.80
CA GLN A 187 -32.86 2.94 16.46
C GLN A 187 -31.36 2.91 16.81
N ALA A 188 -30.99 2.40 17.99
CA ALA A 188 -29.60 2.30 18.42
C ALA A 188 -28.76 1.36 17.51
N ARG A 189 -29.34 0.23 17.10
CA ARG A 189 -28.68 -0.74 16.20
C ARG A 189 -28.57 -0.19 14.78
N ARG A 190 -29.61 0.48 14.31
CA ARG A 190 -29.64 1.17 13.02
C ARG A 190 -28.51 2.20 12.90
N LEU A 191 -28.38 3.08 13.89
CA LEU A 191 -27.37 4.14 13.88
C LEU A 191 -25.94 3.59 13.88
N HIS A 192 -25.71 2.50 14.62
CA HIS A 192 -24.42 1.81 14.65
C HIS A 192 -24.04 1.24 13.26
N TYR A 193 -24.96 0.54 12.60
CA TYR A 193 -24.73 -0.01 11.26
C TYR A 193 -24.61 1.06 10.18
N GLU A 194 -25.44 2.11 10.22
CA GLU A 194 -25.32 3.26 9.32
C GLU A 194 -23.93 3.91 9.45
N GLY A 195 -23.43 4.06 10.68
CA GLY A 195 -22.08 4.55 10.94
C GLY A 195 -20.97 3.67 10.34
N ILE A 196 -21.08 2.34 10.44
CA ILE A 196 -20.12 1.40 9.83
C ILE A 196 -20.15 1.52 8.30
N ILE A 197 -21.35 1.51 7.69
CA ILE A 197 -21.53 1.61 6.24
C ILE A 197 -20.97 2.94 5.72
N TYR A 198 -21.23 4.04 6.43
CA TYR A 198 -20.71 5.35 6.06
C TYR A 198 -19.18 5.40 6.06
N ARG A 199 -18.53 4.90 7.14
CA ARG A 199 -17.07 4.86 7.24
C ARG A 199 -16.44 4.02 6.14
N PHE A 200 -17.03 2.88 5.83
CA PHE A 200 -16.60 2.02 4.72
C PHE A 200 -16.67 2.75 3.38
N ASN A 201 -17.83 3.32 3.04
CA ASN A 201 -18.03 4.03 1.78
C ASN A 201 -17.12 5.26 1.64
N PHE A 202 -16.95 6.02 2.72
CA PHE A 202 -16.08 7.18 2.73
C PHE A 202 -14.63 6.79 2.43
N LEU A 203 -14.09 5.80 3.15
CA LEU A 203 -12.72 5.35 2.94
C LEU A 203 -12.54 4.75 1.55
N MET A 204 -13.52 3.98 1.07
CA MET A 204 -13.44 3.36 -0.25
C MET A 204 -13.46 4.40 -1.37
N LEU A 205 -14.33 5.41 -1.29
CA LEU A 205 -14.39 6.50 -2.25
C LEU A 205 -13.09 7.31 -2.28
N ALA A 206 -12.59 7.71 -1.10
CA ALA A 206 -11.34 8.46 -0.99
C ALA A 206 -10.17 7.69 -1.63
N THR A 207 -10.14 6.37 -1.46
CA THR A 207 -9.10 5.50 -2.02
C THR A 207 -9.21 5.36 -3.52
N LEU A 208 -10.42 5.20 -4.05
CA LEU A 208 -10.62 5.09 -5.49
C LEU A 208 -10.27 6.40 -6.19
N ILE A 209 -10.60 7.55 -5.59
CA ILE A 209 -10.16 8.86 -6.05
C ILE A 209 -8.63 8.96 -6.02
N CYS A 210 -8.01 8.61 -4.89
CA CYS A 210 -6.55 8.63 -4.75
C CYS A 210 -5.86 7.75 -5.83
N ALA A 211 -6.30 6.50 -5.98
CA ALA A 211 -5.76 5.59 -6.98
C ALA A 211 -5.97 6.09 -8.42
N ALA A 212 -7.15 6.65 -8.72
CA ALA A 212 -7.43 7.23 -10.03
C ALA A 212 -6.51 8.42 -10.32
N VAL A 213 -6.34 9.32 -9.35
CA VAL A 213 -5.42 10.46 -9.46
C VAL A 213 -3.98 9.97 -9.66
N THR A 214 -3.52 8.95 -8.93
CA THR A 214 -2.19 8.36 -9.11
C THR A 214 -2.00 7.82 -10.53
N VAL A 215 -2.95 7.04 -11.04
CA VAL A 215 -2.84 6.43 -12.38
C VAL A 215 -2.91 7.49 -13.48
N ILE A 216 -3.83 8.45 -13.38
CA ILE A 216 -3.94 9.56 -14.34
C ILE A 216 -2.66 10.38 -14.34
N SER A 217 -2.14 10.73 -13.16
CA SER A 217 -0.89 11.47 -13.02
C SER A 217 0.27 10.71 -13.64
N PHE A 218 0.41 9.42 -13.34
CA PHE A 218 1.44 8.58 -13.93
C PHE A 218 1.35 8.53 -15.47
N MET A 219 0.14 8.35 -16.02
CA MET A 219 -0.06 8.35 -17.47
C MET A 219 0.31 9.69 -18.11
N LEU A 220 -0.03 10.81 -17.46
CA LEU A 220 0.36 12.14 -17.92
C LEU A 220 1.89 12.32 -17.88
N SER A 221 2.57 11.85 -16.83
CA SER A 221 4.05 11.86 -16.78
C SER A 221 4.66 11.10 -17.94
N GLN A 222 4.19 9.87 -18.20
CA GLN A 222 4.72 9.04 -19.28
C GLN A 222 4.50 9.65 -20.67
N VAL A 223 3.36 10.33 -20.88
CA VAL A 223 3.06 11.03 -22.14
C VAL A 223 3.91 12.29 -22.28
N ALA A 224 4.02 13.10 -21.22
CA ALA A 224 4.82 14.32 -21.20
C ALA A 224 6.31 14.04 -21.41
N GLU A 225 6.87 12.98 -20.82
CA GLU A 225 8.25 12.55 -21.10
C GLU A 225 8.46 12.10 -22.56
N GLY A 226 7.38 11.62 -23.21
CA GLY A 226 7.37 11.32 -24.65
C GLY A 226 7.37 12.56 -25.53
N GLU A 227 6.61 13.61 -25.17
CA GLU A 227 6.51 14.87 -25.91
C GLU A 227 7.67 15.85 -25.64
N ASN A 228 8.20 15.92 -24.41
CA ASN A 228 9.35 16.78 -24.06
C ASN A 228 10.64 16.45 -24.83
N LYS A 229 10.70 15.31 -25.53
CA LYS A 229 11.79 15.04 -26.50
C LYS A 229 11.72 15.89 -27.77
N TRP A 230 10.61 16.59 -28.03
CA TRP A 230 10.33 17.27 -29.30
C TRP A 230 10.14 18.79 -29.17
N ASP A 231 9.87 19.32 -27.98
CA ASP A 231 9.70 20.76 -27.75
C ASP A 231 10.56 21.22 -26.56
N GLU A 232 11.63 22.00 -26.84
CA GLU A 232 12.60 22.50 -25.85
C GLU A 232 12.05 23.65 -24.97
N ASN A 233 10.78 24.07 -25.14
CA ASN A 233 10.29 25.36 -24.60
C ASN A 233 9.20 25.28 -23.50
N MET A 234 9.02 24.14 -22.82
CA MET A 234 8.04 24.06 -21.71
C MET A 234 8.72 23.85 -20.35
N ASP A 235 9.02 24.97 -19.65
CA ASP A 235 9.70 25.05 -18.35
C ASP A 235 8.92 24.47 -17.14
N LEU A 236 7.85 23.70 -17.36
CA LEU A 236 7.10 23.03 -16.31
C LEU A 236 7.53 21.58 -16.18
N GLU A 237 8.37 21.28 -15.19
CA GLU A 237 8.75 19.92 -14.80
C GLU A 237 7.56 19.18 -14.15
N ILE A 238 6.58 18.79 -14.96
CA ILE A 238 5.40 18.01 -14.55
C ILE A 238 5.84 16.72 -13.83
N SER A 239 6.98 16.13 -14.22
CA SER A 239 7.55 14.94 -13.58
C SER A 239 7.93 15.17 -12.11
N SER A 240 8.42 16.36 -11.74
CA SER A 240 8.78 16.69 -10.35
C SER A 240 7.58 16.97 -9.45
N ALA A 241 6.49 17.51 -10.02
CA ALA A 241 5.27 17.82 -9.28
C ALA A 241 4.43 16.58 -8.93
N LEU A 242 4.71 15.46 -9.62
CA LEU A 242 3.98 14.21 -9.48
C LEU A 242 4.73 13.17 -8.62
N HIS A 243 5.97 13.46 -8.22
CA HIS A 243 6.88 12.58 -7.46
C HIS A 243 6.98 12.87 -5.96
#